data_AF-A0A7V5QGG9-F1
#
_entry.id   AF-A0A7V5QGG9-F1
#
_cell.length_a   1.000
_cell.length_b   1.000
_cell.length_c   1.000
_cell.angle_alpha   90.00
_cell.angle_beta   90.00
_cell.angle_gamma   90.00
#
_symmetry.space_group_name_H-M   'P 1'
#
loop_
_entity.id
_entity.type
_entity.pdbx_description
1 polymer ?
#
loop_
_entity_poly.entity_id
_entity_poly.type
_entity_poly.pdbx_seq_one_letter_code
_entity_poly.pdbx_strand_id
1 'polypeptide(L)' 'MSFHDNNRPRPDLIDVSALGIKCAKCGSPIDKLPFNPTQKEDGTYGTIYCYQCNKERRRNSGRRF' A
#
# COMPACT_ATOMS: atom_id res chain seq x y z
N MET A 1 11.18 -33.56 -3.68
CA MET A 1 11.10 -32.87 -2.38
C MET A 1 10.84 -31.40 -2.64
N SER A 2 9.70 -30.85 -2.22
CA SER A 2 9.27 -29.49 -2.55
C SER A 2 9.45 -28.57 -1.34
N PHE A 3 10.63 -27.96 -1.21
CA PHE A 3 10.89 -26.95 -0.19
C PHE A 3 10.45 -25.60 -0.73
N HIS A 4 9.21 -25.19 -0.44
CA HIS A 4 8.83 -23.79 -0.55
C HIS A 4 9.45 -23.05 0.64
N ASP A 5 10.69 -22.62 0.45
CA ASP A 5 11.39 -21.77 1.40
C ASP A 5 10.58 -20.46 1.57
N ASN A 6 10.01 -20.27 2.76
CA ASN A 6 9.13 -19.15 3.10
C ASN A 6 9.93 -17.88 3.48
N ASN A 7 11.25 -17.84 3.23
CA ASN A 7 12.09 -16.69 3.57
C ASN A 7 12.03 -15.61 2.49
N ARG A 8 10.84 -15.08 2.19
CA ARG A 8 10.75 -13.88 1.36
C ARG A 8 11.23 -12.68 2.18
N PRO A 9 12.27 -11.95 1.74
CA PRO A 9 12.67 -10.72 2.40
C PRO A 9 11.45 -9.78 2.46
N ARG A 10 11.19 -9.24 3.65
CA ARG A 10 10.13 -8.24 3.80
C ARG A 10 10.50 -7.03 2.96
N PRO A 11 9.58 -6.49 2.14
CA PRO A 11 9.84 -5.24 1.43
C PRO A 11 10.19 -4.15 2.44
N ASP A 12 11.27 -3.43 2.18
CA ASP A 12 11.62 -2.25 2.95
C ASP A 12 10.52 -1.20 2.83
N LEU A 13 10.19 -0.57 3.95
CA LEU A 13 9.24 0.54 4.00
C LEU A 13 9.97 1.80 3.58
N ILE A 14 9.61 2.33 2.41
CA ILE A 14 10.12 3.59 1.87
C ILE A 14 9.39 4.73 2.57
N ASP A 15 10.14 5.71 3.07
CA ASP A 15 9.57 6.94 3.60
C ASP A 15 9.09 7.84 2.44
N VAL A 16 7.82 8.17 2.46
CA VAL A 16 7.10 8.97 1.45
C VAL A 16 6.45 10.20 2.07
N SER A 17 6.79 10.54 3.32
CA SER A 17 6.23 11.68 4.05
C SER A 17 6.42 13.00 3.27
N ALA A 18 7.56 13.13 2.57
CA ALA A 18 7.88 14.28 1.73
C ALA A 18 6.95 14.44 0.51
N LEU A 19 6.27 13.37 0.09
CA LEU A 19 5.36 13.39 -1.06
C LEU A 19 3.95 13.88 -0.69
N GLY A 20 3.67 14.07 0.61
CA GLY A 20 2.37 14.60 1.07
C GLY A 20 1.18 13.71 0.72
N ILE A 21 1.41 12.41 0.55
CA ILE A 21 0.39 11.45 0.13
C ILE A 21 -0.63 11.26 1.25
N LYS A 22 -1.92 11.35 0.89
CA LYS A 22 -3.04 11.13 1.80
C LYS A 22 -3.84 9.91 1.38
N CYS A 23 -4.42 9.23 2.36
CA CYS A 23 -5.30 8.12 2.10
C CYS A 23 -6.57 8.60 1.38
N ALA A 24 -6.88 7.99 0.23
CA ALA A 24 -8.07 8.33 -0.55
C ALA A 24 -9.42 8.02 0.16
N LYS A 25 -9.41 7.23 1.25
CA LYS A 25 -10.63 6.86 2.00
C LYS A 25 -10.85 7.75 3.22
N CYS A 26 -9.81 7.95 4.05
CA CYS A 26 -9.94 8.65 5.34
C CYS A 26 -9.17 9.98 5.40
N GLY A 27 -8.36 10.31 4.40
CA GLY A 27 -7.56 11.54 4.39
C GLY A 27 -6.32 11.53 5.30
N SER A 28 -6.05 10.42 6.02
CA SER A 28 -4.87 10.30 6.88
C SER A 28 -3.58 10.45 6.06
N PRO A 29 -2.56 11.17 6.58
CA PRO A 29 -1.24 11.21 5.96
C PRO A 29 -0.61 9.81 5.92
N ILE A 30 0.15 9.54 4.87
CA ILE A 30 0.87 8.28 4.67
C ILE A 30 2.36 8.62 4.59
N ASP A 31 3.08 8.17 5.62
CA ASP A 31 4.50 8.46 5.78
C ASP A 31 5.37 7.35 5.20
N LYS A 32 4.86 6.10 5.15
CA LYS A 32 5.67 4.93 4.77
C LYS A 32 4.89 3.94 3.90
N LEU A 33 5.50 3.46 2.81
CA LEU A 33 4.92 2.48 1.89
C LEU A 33 5.94 1.38 1.51
N PRO A 34 5.51 0.12 1.36
CA PRO A 34 6.39 -0.98 0.91
C PRO A 34 6.59 -1.00 -0.62
N PHE A 35 6.14 0.04 -1.32
CA PHE A 35 6.25 0.21 -2.76
C PHE A 35 6.41 1.69 -3.09
N ASN A 36 7.06 1.98 -4.22
CA ASN A 36 7.17 3.35 -4.70
C ASN A 36 5.83 3.80 -5.30
N PRO A 37 5.22 4.91 -4.84
CA PRO A 37 3.96 5.38 -5.39
C PRO A 37 4.15 5.82 -6.85
N THR A 38 3.31 5.33 -7.74
CA THR A 38 3.33 5.76 -9.14
C THR A 38 2.65 7.11 -9.29
N GLN A 39 3.39 8.07 -9.84
CA GLN A 39 2.84 9.36 -10.25
C GLN A 39 2.12 9.20 -11.58
N LYS A 40 0.92 9.76 -11.69
CA LYS A 40 0.16 9.83 -12.95
C LYS A 40 0.68 11.00 -13.80
N GLU A 41 0.28 11.01 -15.07
CA GLU A 41 0.56 12.09 -16.03
C GLU A 41 0.09 13.47 -15.51
N ASP A 42 -0.99 13.49 -14.72
CA ASP A 42 -1.54 14.70 -14.08
C ASP A 42 -0.74 15.20 -12.86
N GLY A 43 0.41 14.60 -12.56
CA GLY A 43 1.24 14.93 -11.39
C GLY A 43 0.67 14.44 -10.04
N THR A 44 -0.51 13.83 -10.04
CA THR A 44 -1.15 13.25 -8.84
C THR A 44 -0.74 11.80 -8.62
N TYR A 45 -0.75 11.35 -7.37
CA TYR A 45 -0.57 9.94 -7.05
C TYR A 45 -1.88 9.16 -7.27
N GLY A 46 -1.76 7.87 -7.59
CA GLY A 46 -2.92 6.98 -7.69
C GLY A 46 -3.72 6.86 -6.40
N THR A 47 -4.78 6.06 -6.43
CA THR A 47 -5.64 5.82 -5.25
C THR A 47 -4.89 5.01 -4.19
N ILE A 48 -4.17 5.71 -3.30
CA ILE A 48 -3.39 5.09 -2.23
C ILE A 48 -4.25 5.02 -0.97
N TYR A 49 -4.21 3.86 -0.32
CA TYR A 49 -4.90 3.62 0.95
C TYR A 49 -3.89 3.43 2.07
N CYS A 50 -4.20 3.96 3.26
CA CYS A 50 -3.43 3.65 4.45
C CYS A 50 -3.55 2.16 4.79
N TYR A 51 -2.65 1.67 5.66
CA TYR A 51 -2.62 0.27 6.06
C TYR A 51 -3.99 -0.25 6.52
N GLN A 52 -4.71 0.52 7.34
CA GLN A 52 -6.01 0.10 7.87
C GLN A 52 -7.07 0.00 6.77
N CYS A 53 -7.24 1.05 5.96
CA CYS A 53 -8.22 1.05 4.87
C CYS A 53 -7.90 -0.01 3.80
N ASN A 54 -6.61 -0.22 3.50
CA ASN A 54 -6.18 -1.29 2.59
C ASN A 54 -6.47 -2.68 3.20
N LYS A 55 -6.24 -2.87 4.50
CA LYS A 55 -6.54 -4.12 5.22
C LYS A 55 -8.03 -4.42 5.22
N GLU A 56 -8.88 -3.43 5.50
CA GLU A 56 -10.34 -3.55 5.39
C GLU A 56 -10.79 -3.89 3.98
N ARG A 57 -10.25 -3.18 2.97
CA ARG A 57 -10.55 -3.43 1.57
C ARG A 57 -10.20 -4.86 1.17
N ARG A 58 -9.01 -5.34 1.55
CA ARG A 58 -8.56 -6.72 1.28
C ARG A 58 -9.42 -7.78 1.97
N ARG A 59 -9.86 -7.51 3.21
CA ARG A 59 -10.79 -8.40 3.94
C ARG A 59 -12.14 -8.51 3.23
N ASN A 60 -12.66 -7.41 2.70
CA ASN A 60 -13.95 -7.40 2.02
C ASN A 60 -13.86 -8.04 0.61
N SER A 61 -12.75 -7.84 -0.11
CA SER A 61 -12.53 -8.47 -1.43
C SER A 61 -12.28 -9.98 -1.40
N GLY A 62 -12.02 -10.57 -0.22
CA GLY A 62 -11.80 -12.00 -0.03
C GLY A 62 -13.07 -12.81 0.22
N ARG A 63 -14.24 -12.18 0.37
CA ARG A 63 -15.53 -12.87 0.45
C ARG A 63 -16.18 -12.94 -0.94
N ARG A 64 -15.66 -13.82 -1.79
CA ARG A 64 -16.48 -14.42 -2.85
C ARG A 64 -17.26 -15.56 -2.19
N PHE A 65 -18.57 -15.35 -2.04
CA PHE A 65 -19.52 -16.40 -1.72
C PHE A 65 -19.67 -17.35 -2.92
#